data_AF-A0AAE3F1I3-F1
#
_entry.id   AF-A0AAE3F1I3-F1
#
_cell.length_a   1.000
_cell.length_b   1.000
_cell.length_c   1.000
_cell.angle_alpha   90.00
_cell.angle_beta   90.00
_cell.angle_gamma   90.00
#
_symmetry.space_group_name_H-M   'P 1'
#
loop_
_entity.id
_entity.type
_entity.pdbx_description
1 polymer ?
#
loop_
_entity_poly.entity_id
_entity_poly.type
_entity_poly.pdbx_seq_one_letter_code
_entity_poly.pdbx_strand_id
1 'polypeptide(L)'
;MYKRADKEKYEKLIQESPLFSLDKKAEPVAFRNARLKMIENLYLYLLSINKEKYEPYGCEITETANRCIDTYDSARGEFLNFFNYAWKKEFKYTKNRERLAEKYRGLHVSENTVRAVRKYIKCAEKIEKKDKPEELYSKLAEAMELPVKTIRELAELVDIQVETGNSISDEDEEELWGHIANNVNIERDFEEKEGAENILNKVDKVFQGLRAKQQPIISDVITTKLWMCLEEPEQRYSFISKEVAEEWNKKGTLPTQRDLAKKYGRDEASISRTVKTFLQKLKKEMEQER
;
A
#
# COMPACT_ATOMS: atom_id res chain seq x y z
N MET A 1 -9.90 -16.26 37.37
CA MET A 1 -11.22 -16.86 37.58
C MET A 1 -12.15 -15.78 38.15
N TYR A 2 -12.83 -15.00 37.30
CA TYR A 2 -13.76 -13.95 37.74
C TYR A 2 -15.05 -14.61 38.19
N LYS A 3 -15.50 -14.31 39.41
CA LYS A 3 -16.69 -14.95 39.98
C LYS A 3 -17.93 -14.30 39.38
N ARG A 4 -19.00 -15.07 39.22
CA ARG A 4 -20.33 -14.62 38.72
C ARG A 4 -20.86 -13.36 39.44
N ALA A 5 -20.46 -13.16 40.69
CA ALA A 5 -20.76 -11.98 41.51
C ALA A 5 -20.21 -10.65 40.96
N ASP A 6 -19.12 -10.67 40.19
CA ASP A 6 -18.53 -9.45 39.62
C ASP A 6 -19.38 -8.92 38.46
N LYS A 7 -20.02 -9.81 37.67
CA LYS A 7 -20.89 -9.44 36.55
C LYS A 7 -22.09 -8.64 37.01
N GLU A 8 -22.85 -9.18 37.97
CA GLU A 8 -24.07 -8.56 38.50
C GLU A 8 -23.78 -7.18 39.13
N LYS A 9 -22.62 -7.04 39.78
CA LYS A 9 -22.14 -5.75 40.29
C LYS A 9 -22.03 -4.71 39.17
N TYR A 10 -21.40 -5.04 38.05
CA TYR A 10 -21.25 -4.08 36.94
C TYR A 10 -22.57 -3.84 36.19
N GLU A 11 -23.44 -4.85 36.05
CA GLU A 11 -24.79 -4.67 35.50
C GLU A 11 -25.57 -3.61 36.30
N LYS A 12 -25.52 -3.72 37.64
CA LYS A 12 -26.14 -2.76 38.54
C LYS A 12 -25.54 -1.36 38.40
N LEU A 13 -24.22 -1.22 38.40
CA LEU A 13 -23.54 0.08 38.24
C LEU A 13 -23.83 0.77 36.90
N ILE A 14 -24.08 -0.01 35.84
CA ILE A 14 -24.47 0.50 34.51
C ILE A 14 -25.92 0.97 34.53
N GLN A 15 -26.82 0.14 35.07
CA GLN A 15 -28.26 0.46 35.13
C GLN A 15 -28.56 1.66 36.04
N GLU A 16 -27.86 1.79 37.17
CA GLU A 16 -28.02 2.88 38.14
C GLU A 16 -27.20 4.13 37.79
N SER A 17 -26.54 4.15 36.64
CA SER A 17 -25.68 5.27 36.27
C SER A 17 -26.47 6.58 36.09
N PRO A 18 -26.03 7.71 36.66
CA PRO A 18 -26.68 9.00 36.48
C PRO A 18 -26.44 9.60 35.09
N LEU A 19 -25.64 8.95 34.23
CA LEU A 19 -25.21 9.53 32.95
C LEU A 19 -26.38 10.05 32.09
N PHE A 20 -27.47 9.29 32.01
CA PHE A 20 -28.60 9.63 31.13
C PHE A 20 -29.60 10.61 31.76
N SER A 21 -29.46 10.93 33.05
CA SER A 21 -30.27 11.96 33.72
C SER A 21 -29.57 13.33 33.80
N LEU A 22 -28.27 13.39 33.51
CA LEU A 22 -27.49 14.63 33.53
C LEU A 22 -27.70 15.45 32.25
N ASP A 23 -27.84 16.77 32.40
CA ASP A 23 -27.86 17.68 31.25
C ASP A 23 -26.42 17.97 30.77
N LYS A 24 -26.13 17.59 29.53
CA LYS A 24 -24.80 17.73 28.91
C LYS A 24 -24.30 19.18 28.84
N LYS A 25 -25.20 20.17 28.76
CA LYS A 25 -24.86 21.59 28.66
C LYS A 25 -24.81 22.26 30.04
N ALA A 26 -25.73 21.92 30.93
CA ALA A 26 -25.78 22.51 32.27
C ALA A 26 -24.72 21.90 33.21
N GLU A 27 -24.40 20.62 33.06
CA GLU A 27 -23.51 19.87 33.96
C GLU A 27 -22.36 19.15 33.22
N PRO A 28 -21.52 19.86 32.45
CA PRO A 28 -20.56 19.24 31.53
C PRO A 28 -19.48 18.40 32.23
N VAL A 29 -19.04 18.81 33.42
CA VAL A 29 -18.03 18.07 34.21
C VAL A 29 -18.62 16.80 34.79
N ALA A 30 -19.82 16.86 35.37
CA ALA A 30 -20.52 15.70 35.92
C ALA A 30 -20.84 14.69 34.81
N PHE A 31 -21.33 15.17 33.67
CA PHE A 31 -21.60 14.34 32.49
C PHE A 31 -20.34 13.64 32.00
N ARG A 32 -19.21 14.35 31.86
CA ARG A 32 -17.93 13.77 31.45
C ARG A 32 -17.46 12.68 32.42
N ASN A 33 -17.55 12.93 33.73
CA ASN A 33 -17.14 11.97 34.74
C ASN A 33 -18.05 10.73 34.75
N ALA A 34 -19.37 10.92 34.64
CA ALA A 34 -20.33 9.82 34.52
C ALA A 34 -20.11 9.00 33.25
N ARG A 35 -19.74 9.65 32.13
CA ARG A 35 -19.42 8.99 30.87
C ARG A 35 -18.19 8.09 31.01
N LEU A 36 -17.11 8.60 31.61
CA LEU A 36 -15.89 7.82 31.85
C LEU A 36 -16.18 6.60 32.73
N LYS A 37 -16.91 6.78 33.83
CA LYS A 37 -17.33 5.68 34.71
C LYS A 37 -18.21 4.66 33.99
N MET A 38 -19.12 5.11 33.14
CA MET A 38 -19.97 4.21 32.33
C MET A 38 -19.11 3.34 31.40
N ILE A 39 -18.15 3.94 30.69
CA ILE A 39 -17.25 3.21 29.80
C ILE A 39 -16.40 2.20 30.58
N GLU A 40 -15.83 2.61 31.72
CA GLU A 40 -15.07 1.72 32.60
C GLU A 40 -15.92 0.54 33.08
N ASN A 41 -17.14 0.80 33.55
CA ASN A 41 -18.06 -0.23 34.00
C ASN A 41 -18.45 -1.19 32.87
N LEU A 42 -18.66 -0.70 31.65
CA LEU A 42 -18.94 -1.55 30.47
C LEU A 42 -17.75 -2.45 30.13
N TYR A 43 -16.53 -1.92 30.22
CA TYR A 43 -15.31 -2.71 30.01
C TYR A 43 -15.17 -3.80 31.06
N LEU A 44 -15.27 -3.45 32.35
CA LEU A 44 -15.18 -4.40 33.44
C LEU A 44 -16.32 -5.43 33.42
N TYR A 45 -17.52 -5.03 33.00
CA TYR A 45 -18.65 -5.92 32.75
C TYR A 45 -18.26 -7.01 31.73
N LEU A 46 -17.71 -6.64 30.57
CA LEU A 46 -17.28 -7.61 29.57
C LEU A 46 -16.16 -8.52 30.11
N LEU A 47 -15.16 -7.96 30.80
CA LEU A 47 -14.10 -8.77 31.40
C LEU A 47 -14.61 -9.77 32.45
N SER A 48 -15.63 -9.39 33.22
CA SER A 48 -16.26 -10.29 34.20
C SER A 48 -16.98 -11.47 33.55
N ILE A 49 -17.45 -11.31 32.30
CA ILE A 49 -18.06 -12.40 31.51
C ILE A 49 -16.97 -13.34 30.99
N ASN A 50 -15.97 -12.78 30.31
CA ASN A 50 -14.84 -13.55 29.79
C ASN A 50 -13.64 -12.63 29.53
N LYS A 51 -12.72 -12.59 30.49
CA LYS A 51 -11.51 -11.78 30.42
C LYS A 51 -10.66 -12.10 29.19
N GLU A 52 -10.28 -13.36 29.01
CA GLU A 52 -9.40 -13.80 27.92
C GLU A 52 -9.97 -13.42 26.54
N LYS A 53 -11.29 -13.48 26.39
CA LYS A 53 -11.97 -13.15 25.14
C LYS A 53 -12.01 -11.65 24.84
N TYR A 54 -12.10 -10.79 25.85
CA TYR A 54 -12.42 -9.37 25.66
C TYR A 54 -11.30 -8.39 26.06
N GLU A 55 -10.35 -8.80 26.89
CA GLU A 55 -9.19 -7.99 27.28
C GLU A 55 -8.39 -7.41 26.10
N PRO A 56 -8.14 -8.16 24.99
CA PRO A 56 -7.43 -7.61 23.84
C PRO A 56 -8.16 -6.46 23.13
N TYR A 57 -9.48 -6.32 23.32
CA TYR A 57 -10.32 -5.42 22.53
C TYR A 57 -10.74 -4.15 23.28
N GLY A 58 -9.93 -3.69 24.24
CA GLY A 58 -10.26 -2.54 25.09
C GLY A 58 -10.54 -1.25 24.31
N CYS A 59 -9.86 -1.04 23.17
CA CYS A 59 -10.09 0.10 22.30
C CYS A 59 -11.48 0.03 21.64
N GLU A 60 -11.79 -1.08 20.99
CA GLU A 60 -13.06 -1.31 20.30
C GLU A 60 -14.24 -1.27 21.27
N ILE A 61 -14.07 -1.80 22.48
CA ILE A 61 -15.08 -1.71 23.55
C ILE A 61 -15.35 -0.24 23.89
N THR A 62 -14.29 0.55 24.07
CA THR A 62 -14.38 1.96 24.41
C THR A 62 -15.05 2.77 23.31
N GLU A 63 -14.69 2.55 22.06
CA GLU A 63 -15.31 3.22 20.90
C GLU A 63 -16.80 2.84 20.76
N THR A 64 -17.12 1.55 20.91
CA THR A 64 -18.50 1.05 20.87
C THR A 64 -19.33 1.66 22.00
N ALA A 65 -18.78 1.71 23.22
CA ALA A 65 -19.44 2.32 24.38
C ALA A 65 -19.72 3.81 24.14
N ASN A 66 -18.73 4.57 23.66
CA ASN A 66 -18.91 5.98 23.33
C ASN A 66 -20.02 6.21 22.30
N ARG A 67 -20.01 5.43 21.22
CA ARG A 67 -21.03 5.50 20.18
C ARG A 67 -22.41 5.16 20.71
N CYS A 68 -22.52 4.15 21.56
CA CYS A 68 -23.78 3.76 22.20
C CYS A 68 -24.29 4.87 23.10
N ILE A 69 -23.43 5.48 23.93
CA ILE A 69 -23.81 6.60 24.80
C ILE A 69 -24.35 7.79 24.00
N ASP A 70 -23.68 8.14 22.89
CA ASP A 70 -24.08 9.29 22.07
C ASP A 70 -25.38 9.06 21.26
N THR A 71 -25.77 7.80 21.02
CA THR A 71 -26.92 7.43 20.17
C THR A 71 -28.06 6.74 20.91
N TYR A 72 -27.91 6.54 22.22
CA TYR A 72 -28.89 5.83 23.02
C TYR A 72 -30.19 6.61 23.14
N ASP A 73 -31.29 5.87 23.04
CA ASP A 73 -32.66 6.35 23.16
C ASP A 73 -33.38 5.46 24.16
N SER A 74 -33.79 6.04 25.29
CA SER A 74 -34.42 5.32 26.40
C SER A 74 -35.77 4.70 26.01
N ALA A 75 -36.41 5.17 24.94
CA ALA A 75 -37.65 4.59 24.44
C ALA A 75 -37.44 3.20 23.78
N ARG A 76 -36.20 2.84 23.42
CA ARG A 76 -35.89 1.60 22.68
C ARG A 76 -35.50 0.42 23.56
N GLY A 77 -35.57 0.59 24.88
CA GLY A 77 -35.25 -0.45 25.87
C GLY A 77 -33.96 -0.15 26.64
N GLU A 78 -33.51 -1.12 27.44
CA GLU A 78 -32.37 -0.93 28.35
C GLU A 78 -31.03 -0.71 27.62
N PHE A 79 -30.26 0.27 28.11
CA PHE A 79 -28.95 0.63 27.57
C PHE A 79 -27.99 -0.56 27.47
N LEU A 80 -27.93 -1.41 28.50
CA LEU A 80 -27.01 -2.55 28.50
C LEU A 80 -27.33 -3.54 27.38
N ASN A 81 -28.61 -3.75 27.06
CA ASN A 81 -29.02 -4.62 25.96
C ASN A 81 -28.65 -4.01 24.60
N PHE A 82 -28.84 -2.69 24.45
CA PHE A 82 -28.42 -1.95 23.27
C PHE A 82 -26.90 -2.05 23.05
N PHE A 83 -26.11 -1.81 24.10
CA PHE A 83 -24.66 -1.96 24.07
C PHE A 83 -24.25 -3.40 23.73
N ASN A 84 -24.84 -4.41 24.36
CA ASN A 84 -24.52 -5.81 24.10
C ASN A 84 -24.78 -6.20 22.64
N TYR A 85 -25.86 -5.70 22.04
CA TYR A 85 -26.14 -5.91 20.63
C TYR A 85 -25.08 -5.25 19.74
N ALA A 86 -24.75 -3.98 19.98
CA ALA A 86 -23.74 -3.24 19.23
C ALA A 86 -22.35 -3.91 19.36
N TRP A 87 -21.96 -4.27 20.58
CA TRP A 87 -20.70 -4.95 20.87
C TRP A 87 -20.61 -6.32 20.18
N LYS A 88 -21.67 -7.13 20.23
CA LYS A 88 -21.70 -8.42 19.54
C LYS A 88 -21.47 -8.27 18.03
N LYS A 89 -22.01 -7.20 17.43
CA LYS A 89 -21.81 -6.87 16.03
C LYS A 89 -20.36 -6.46 15.76
N GLU A 90 -19.84 -5.48 16.50
CA GLU A 90 -18.46 -4.99 16.34
C GLU A 90 -17.42 -6.07 16.58
N PHE A 91 -17.53 -6.82 17.69
CA PHE A 91 -16.66 -7.95 18.00
C PHE A 91 -16.61 -8.99 16.87
N LYS A 92 -17.77 -9.28 16.24
CA LYS A 92 -17.83 -10.18 15.09
C LYS A 92 -17.07 -9.61 13.89
N TYR A 93 -17.18 -8.31 13.62
CA TYR A 93 -16.44 -7.67 12.52
C TYR A 93 -14.94 -7.67 12.79
N THR A 94 -14.50 -7.23 13.96
CA THR A 94 -13.08 -7.18 14.35
C THR A 94 -12.44 -8.56 14.27
N LYS A 95 -13.05 -9.58 14.88
CA LYS A 95 -12.53 -10.95 14.84
C LYS A 95 -12.49 -11.53 13.43
N ASN A 96 -13.46 -11.19 12.58
CA ASN A 96 -13.41 -11.58 11.17
C ASN A 96 -12.25 -10.90 10.45
N ARG A 97 -12.03 -9.61 10.69
CA ARG A 97 -10.93 -8.85 10.10
C ARG A 97 -9.58 -9.40 10.51
N GLU A 98 -9.38 -9.73 11.79
CA GLU A 98 -8.16 -10.36 12.31
C GLU A 98 -7.90 -11.71 11.64
N ARG A 99 -8.90 -12.58 11.58
CA ARG A 99 -8.77 -13.88 10.91
C ARG A 99 -8.41 -13.75 9.43
N LEU A 100 -8.90 -12.70 8.77
CA LEU A 100 -8.56 -12.43 7.37
C LEU A 100 -7.16 -11.86 7.23
N ALA A 101 -6.77 -10.94 8.11
CA ALA A 101 -5.41 -10.41 8.16
C ALA A 101 -4.39 -11.52 8.45
N GLU A 102 -4.75 -12.48 9.30
CA GLU A 102 -3.92 -13.65 9.60
C GLU A 102 -3.85 -14.63 8.43
N LYS A 103 -4.95 -14.88 7.71
CA LYS A 103 -4.97 -15.78 6.55
C LYS A 103 -4.20 -15.19 5.36
N TYR A 104 -4.44 -13.92 5.06
CA TYR A 104 -3.96 -13.29 3.84
C TYR A 104 -2.72 -12.40 4.03
N ARG A 105 -2.19 -12.29 5.27
CA ARG A 105 -1.03 -11.48 5.71
C ARG A 105 -0.42 -10.56 4.64
N GLY A 106 -0.82 -9.29 4.66
CA GLY A 106 -0.31 -8.27 3.73
C GLY A 106 -1.06 -8.16 2.40
N LEU A 107 -1.81 -9.19 1.97
CA LEU A 107 -2.71 -9.11 0.82
C LEU A 107 -4.04 -8.46 1.23
N HIS A 108 -4.38 -7.34 0.59
CA HIS A 108 -5.68 -6.72 0.77
C HIS A 108 -6.75 -7.45 -0.06
N VAL A 109 -7.66 -8.15 0.61
CA VAL A 109 -8.79 -8.84 -0.02
C VAL A 109 -10.10 -8.15 0.36
N SER A 110 -10.92 -7.79 -0.63
CA SER A 110 -12.20 -7.09 -0.39
C SER A 110 -13.20 -7.96 0.38
N GLU A 111 -14.11 -7.33 1.16
CA GLU A 111 -15.13 -8.07 1.93
C GLU A 111 -16.04 -8.91 1.02
N ASN A 112 -16.36 -8.41 -0.17
CA ASN A 112 -17.17 -9.13 -1.15
C ASN A 112 -16.46 -10.39 -1.65
N THR A 113 -15.15 -10.29 -1.94
CA THR A 113 -14.32 -11.44 -2.32
C THR A 113 -14.25 -12.46 -1.19
N VAL A 114 -14.04 -12.02 0.04
CA VAL A 114 -14.04 -12.91 1.23
C VAL A 114 -15.38 -13.63 1.38
N ARG A 115 -16.49 -12.93 1.17
CA ARG A 115 -17.83 -13.53 1.20
C ARG A 115 -17.99 -14.58 0.11
N ALA A 116 -17.50 -14.30 -1.10
CA ALA A 116 -17.51 -15.25 -2.21
C ALA A 116 -16.66 -16.49 -1.89
N VAL A 117 -15.45 -16.33 -1.33
CA VAL A 117 -14.59 -17.44 -0.88
C VAL A 117 -15.31 -18.30 0.17
N ARG A 118 -16.00 -17.69 1.14
CA ARG A 118 -16.77 -18.45 2.15
C ARG A 118 -17.94 -19.21 1.53
N LYS A 119 -18.63 -18.61 0.55
CA LYS A 119 -19.72 -19.28 -0.19
C LYS A 119 -19.15 -20.44 -1.00
N TYR A 120 -18.02 -20.24 -1.68
CA TYR A 120 -17.28 -21.28 -2.39
C TYR A 120 -16.96 -22.48 -1.49
N ILE A 121 -16.31 -22.27 -0.33
CA ILE A 121 -15.96 -23.36 0.60
C ILE A 121 -17.22 -24.16 1.00
N LYS A 122 -18.29 -23.47 1.41
CA LYS A 122 -19.55 -24.12 1.81
C LYS A 122 -20.23 -24.88 0.67
N CYS A 123 -20.14 -24.38 -0.55
CA CYS A 123 -20.70 -25.06 -1.73
C CYS A 123 -19.84 -26.27 -2.10
N ALA A 124 -18.51 -26.12 -2.05
CA ALA A 124 -17.56 -27.20 -2.34
C ALA A 124 -17.67 -28.34 -1.33
N GLU A 125 -17.88 -28.06 -0.04
CA GLU A 125 -18.12 -29.08 1.00
C GLU A 125 -19.36 -29.95 0.75
N LYS A 126 -20.36 -29.41 0.03
CA LYS A 126 -21.60 -30.13 -0.29
C LYS A 126 -21.51 -30.99 -1.55
N ILE A 127 -20.49 -30.75 -2.38
CA ILE A 127 -20.26 -31.51 -3.60
C ILE A 127 -19.29 -32.64 -3.25
N GLU A 128 -19.64 -33.88 -3.60
CA GLU A 128 -18.77 -35.04 -3.29
C GLU A 128 -17.39 -34.89 -3.95
N LYS A 129 -16.32 -35.14 -3.18
CA LYS A 129 -14.90 -35.00 -3.59
C LYS A 129 -14.42 -35.95 -4.69
N LYS A 130 -15.31 -36.59 -5.44
CA LYS A 130 -14.98 -37.60 -6.47
C LYS A 130 -14.91 -37.03 -7.90
N ASP A 131 -15.36 -35.79 -8.10
CA ASP A 131 -15.31 -35.13 -9.40
C ASP A 131 -13.90 -34.58 -9.70
N LYS A 132 -13.52 -34.54 -10.99
CA LYS A 132 -12.30 -33.83 -11.42
C LYS A 132 -12.44 -32.33 -11.13
N PRO A 133 -11.34 -31.56 -10.95
CA PRO A 133 -11.43 -30.14 -10.56
C PRO A 133 -12.31 -29.30 -11.51
N GLU A 134 -12.27 -29.59 -12.80
CA GLU A 134 -13.02 -28.89 -13.85
C GLU A 134 -14.53 -29.15 -13.79
N GLU A 135 -14.93 -30.36 -13.40
CA GLU A 135 -16.34 -30.72 -13.19
C GLU A 135 -16.87 -30.06 -11.90
N LEU A 136 -16.05 -30.03 -10.85
CA LEU A 136 -16.33 -29.31 -9.61
C LEU A 136 -16.51 -27.81 -9.87
N TYR A 137 -15.59 -27.18 -10.61
CA TYR A 137 -15.68 -25.74 -10.92
C TYR A 137 -16.90 -25.39 -11.76
N SER A 138 -17.31 -26.27 -12.67
CA SER A 138 -18.52 -26.07 -13.48
C SER A 138 -19.80 -26.14 -12.62
N LYS A 139 -19.90 -27.14 -11.72
CA LYS A 139 -21.02 -27.25 -10.77
C LYS A 139 -21.09 -26.07 -9.79
N LEU A 140 -19.93 -25.59 -9.33
CA LEU A 140 -19.83 -24.43 -8.45
C LEU A 140 -20.17 -23.12 -9.17
N ALA A 141 -19.77 -22.97 -10.43
CA ALA A 141 -20.13 -21.83 -11.26
C ALA A 141 -21.65 -21.70 -11.41
N GLU A 142 -22.34 -22.81 -11.66
CA GLU A 142 -23.79 -22.87 -11.72
C GLU A 142 -24.43 -22.55 -10.36
N ALA A 143 -24.02 -23.23 -9.29
CA ALA A 143 -24.59 -23.05 -7.96
C ALA A 143 -24.35 -21.65 -7.36
N MET A 144 -23.27 -20.98 -7.75
CA MET A 144 -22.92 -19.65 -7.27
C MET A 144 -23.37 -18.53 -8.21
N GLU A 145 -23.81 -18.87 -9.42
CA GLU A 145 -24.12 -17.94 -10.52
C GLU A 145 -22.92 -17.05 -10.89
N LEU A 146 -21.74 -17.67 -11.00
CA LEU A 146 -20.48 -16.98 -11.31
C LEU A 146 -19.76 -17.64 -12.49
N PRO A 147 -18.95 -16.88 -13.26
CA PRO A 147 -18.11 -17.48 -14.29
C PRO A 147 -17.13 -18.52 -13.72
N VAL A 148 -16.90 -19.61 -14.46
CA VAL A 148 -15.93 -20.66 -14.09
C VAL A 148 -14.54 -20.07 -13.80
N LYS A 149 -14.13 -19.04 -14.56
CA LYS A 149 -12.88 -18.32 -14.31
C LYS A 149 -12.82 -17.73 -12.89
N THR A 150 -13.90 -17.10 -12.43
CA THR A 150 -13.98 -16.53 -11.08
C THR A 150 -13.98 -17.62 -10.02
N ILE A 151 -14.58 -18.79 -10.29
CA ILE A 151 -14.50 -19.93 -9.38
C ILE A 151 -13.06 -20.43 -9.22
N ARG A 152 -12.27 -20.45 -10.30
CA ARG A 152 -10.84 -20.79 -10.24
C ARG A 152 -10.04 -19.79 -9.40
N GLU A 153 -10.25 -18.50 -9.63
CA GLU A 153 -9.61 -17.43 -8.83
C GLU A 153 -9.98 -17.55 -7.34
N LEU A 154 -11.23 -17.90 -7.02
CA LEU A 154 -11.67 -18.15 -5.64
C LEU A 154 -11.01 -19.41 -5.04
N ALA A 155 -10.80 -20.46 -5.84
CA ALA A 155 -10.11 -21.67 -5.40
C ALA A 155 -8.64 -21.38 -5.07
N GLU A 156 -7.94 -20.63 -5.93
CA GLU A 156 -6.57 -20.17 -5.66
C GLU A 156 -6.50 -19.37 -4.35
N LEU A 157 -7.43 -18.43 -4.13
CA LEU A 157 -7.52 -17.67 -2.88
C LEU A 157 -7.82 -18.54 -1.64
N VAL A 158 -8.45 -19.70 -1.79
CA VAL A 158 -8.66 -20.64 -0.68
C VAL A 158 -7.33 -21.22 -0.23
N ASP A 159 -6.47 -21.58 -1.19
CA ASP A 159 -5.21 -22.29 -0.97
C ASP A 159 -4.03 -21.36 -0.65
N ILE A 160 -4.20 -20.04 -0.71
CA ILE A 160 -3.17 -19.10 -0.25
C ILE A 160 -2.86 -19.32 1.23
N GLN A 161 -1.59 -19.63 1.50
CA GLN A 161 -0.96 -19.58 2.80
C GLN A 161 0.27 -18.67 2.68
N VAL A 162 0.27 -17.56 3.42
CA VAL A 162 1.42 -16.65 3.45
C VAL A 162 2.42 -17.17 4.49
N GLU A 163 3.53 -17.71 4.03
CA GLU A 163 4.64 -18.16 4.87
C GLU A 163 5.62 -16.99 5.15
N THR A 164 6.21 -16.99 6.34
CA THR A 164 7.18 -15.97 6.75
C THR A 164 8.54 -16.61 7.02
N GLY A 165 9.53 -16.22 6.21
CA GLY A 165 10.96 -16.25 6.55
C GLY A 165 11.66 -17.60 6.47
N ASN A 166 11.27 -18.56 7.31
CA ASN A 166 12.04 -19.78 7.52
C ASN A 166 11.09 -20.98 7.50
N SER A 167 11.42 -21.99 6.70
CA SER A 167 10.83 -23.32 6.85
C SER A 167 11.72 -24.12 7.78
N ILE A 168 11.17 -24.62 8.90
CA ILE A 168 11.86 -25.62 9.72
C ILE A 168 11.73 -26.94 8.96
N SER A 169 12.77 -27.30 8.20
CA SER A 169 12.99 -28.70 7.85
C SER A 169 13.74 -29.36 9.01
N ASP A 170 13.50 -30.64 9.27
CA ASP A 170 14.02 -31.36 10.45
C ASP A 170 15.57 -31.44 10.52
N GLU A 171 16.30 -30.96 9.51
CA GLU A 171 17.76 -31.05 9.46
C GLU A 171 18.51 -29.71 9.34
N ASP A 172 17.91 -28.62 8.84
CA ASP A 172 18.53 -27.27 8.85
C ASP A 172 17.47 -26.15 8.74
N GLU A 173 17.69 -25.02 9.43
CA GLU A 173 16.92 -23.78 9.23
C GLU A 173 17.34 -23.14 7.89
N GLU A 174 16.62 -23.47 6.81
CA GLU A 174 16.82 -22.81 5.51
C GLU A 174 15.95 -21.54 5.38
N GLU A 175 16.59 -20.42 5.01
CA GLU A 175 15.89 -19.17 4.70
C GLU A 175 15.18 -19.28 3.34
N LEU A 176 13.84 -19.24 3.34
CA LEU A 176 13.00 -19.31 2.13
C LEU A 176 13.34 -18.21 1.11
N TRP A 177 13.81 -17.06 1.59
CA TRP A 177 14.22 -15.93 0.75
C TRP A 177 15.43 -16.24 -0.14
N GLY A 178 16.30 -17.19 0.26
CA GLY A 178 17.46 -17.60 -0.53
C GLY A 178 17.09 -18.34 -1.83
N HIS A 179 15.89 -18.92 -1.90
CA HIS A 179 15.41 -19.65 -3.08
C HIS A 179 14.61 -18.80 -4.06
N ILE A 180 14.24 -17.58 -3.67
CA ILE A 180 13.56 -16.66 -4.57
C ILE A 180 14.63 -16.05 -5.48
N ALA A 181 14.65 -16.46 -6.75
CA ALA A 181 15.54 -15.90 -7.73
C ALA A 181 15.27 -14.40 -7.89
N ASN A 182 16.26 -13.57 -7.56
CA ASN A 182 16.23 -12.16 -7.94
C ASN A 182 16.31 -12.09 -9.47
N ASN A 183 15.31 -11.49 -10.10
CA ASN A 183 15.26 -11.31 -11.56
C ASN A 183 16.25 -10.24 -12.07
N VAL A 184 17.35 -10.05 -11.34
CA VAL A 184 18.45 -9.12 -11.61
C VAL A 184 19.52 -9.91 -12.34
N ASN A 185 19.71 -9.60 -13.61
CA ASN A 185 20.78 -10.17 -14.41
C ASN A 185 21.95 -9.17 -14.41
N ILE A 186 22.93 -9.44 -13.54
CA ILE A 186 24.11 -8.59 -13.36
C ILE A 186 24.91 -8.46 -14.66
N GLU A 187 24.99 -9.52 -15.48
CA GLU A 187 25.70 -9.45 -16.77
C GLU A 187 25.03 -8.46 -17.73
N ARG A 188 23.70 -8.50 -17.80
CA ARG A 188 22.93 -7.52 -18.59
C ARG A 188 23.14 -6.10 -18.08
N ASP A 189 23.21 -5.89 -16.76
CA ASP A 189 23.45 -4.56 -16.20
C ASP A 189 24.85 -4.03 -16.59
N PHE A 190 25.88 -4.90 -16.64
CA PHE A 190 27.20 -4.53 -17.14
C PHE A 190 27.19 -4.22 -18.65
N GLU A 191 26.51 -5.04 -19.47
CA GLU A 191 26.36 -4.81 -20.91
C GLU A 191 25.64 -3.48 -21.21
N GLU A 192 24.57 -3.17 -20.48
CA GLU A 192 23.82 -1.92 -20.61
C GLU A 192 24.68 -0.71 -20.20
N LYS A 193 25.52 -0.85 -19.16
CA LYS A 193 26.45 0.19 -18.72
C LYS A 193 27.54 0.46 -19.76
N GLU A 194 28.17 -0.58 -20.31
CA GLU A 194 29.17 -0.45 -21.37
C GLU A 194 28.55 0.17 -22.64
N GLY A 195 27.35 -0.25 -23.00
CA GLY A 195 26.58 0.34 -24.10
C GLY A 195 26.29 1.84 -23.89
N ALA A 196 25.89 2.22 -22.69
CA ALA A 196 25.64 3.62 -22.33
C ALA A 196 26.93 4.46 -22.39
N GLU A 197 28.04 3.97 -21.85
CA GLU A 197 29.33 4.67 -21.92
C GLU A 197 29.80 4.86 -23.36
N ASN A 198 29.65 3.85 -24.21
CA ASN A 198 29.97 3.94 -25.64
C ASN A 198 29.13 5.02 -26.35
N ILE A 199 27.84 5.13 -26.03
CA ILE A 199 26.99 6.18 -26.58
C ILE A 199 27.47 7.56 -26.10
N LEU A 200 27.77 7.72 -24.82
CA LEU A 200 28.22 9.00 -24.26
C LEU A 200 29.58 9.44 -24.83
N ASN A 201 30.50 8.51 -25.04
CA ASN A 201 31.78 8.78 -25.72
C ASN A 201 31.56 9.29 -27.15
N LYS A 202 30.60 8.72 -27.89
CA LYS A 202 30.23 9.19 -29.25
C LYS A 202 29.57 10.56 -29.21
N VAL A 203 28.70 10.82 -28.24
CA VAL A 203 28.11 12.15 -28.01
C VAL A 203 29.22 13.17 -27.82
N ASP A 204 30.22 12.86 -26.99
CA ASP A 204 31.34 13.76 -26.71
C ASP A 204 32.22 13.99 -27.94
N LYS A 205 32.56 12.92 -28.68
CA LYS A 205 33.32 13.01 -29.94
C LYS A 205 32.63 13.93 -30.96
N VAL A 206 31.33 13.75 -31.17
CA VAL A 206 30.55 14.57 -32.13
C VAL A 206 30.44 16.01 -31.64
N PHE A 207 30.33 16.21 -30.33
CA PHE A 207 30.29 17.53 -29.71
C PHE A 207 31.61 18.30 -29.90
N GLN A 208 32.74 17.65 -29.67
CA GLN A 208 34.07 18.24 -29.88
C GLN A 208 34.28 18.66 -31.34
N GLY A 209 33.70 17.94 -32.30
CA GLY A 209 33.72 18.28 -33.73
C GLY A 209 32.74 19.38 -34.18
N LEU A 210 31.96 19.99 -33.26
CA LEU A 210 31.08 21.10 -33.59
C LEU A 210 31.84 22.42 -33.77
N ARG A 211 31.22 23.36 -34.49
CA ARG A 211 31.74 24.72 -34.57
C ARG A 211 31.65 25.39 -33.20
N ALA A 212 32.63 26.23 -32.85
CA ALA A 212 32.68 26.96 -31.57
C ALA A 212 31.38 27.75 -31.25
N LYS A 213 30.69 28.28 -32.27
CA LYS A 213 29.39 28.98 -32.10
C LYS A 213 28.21 28.06 -31.78
N GLN A 214 28.32 26.76 -32.02
CA GLN A 214 27.27 25.76 -31.78
C GLN A 214 27.47 25.02 -30.45
N GLN A 215 28.73 24.87 -30.01
CA GLN A 215 29.08 24.12 -28.80
C GLN A 215 28.35 24.60 -27.54
N PRO A 216 28.31 25.91 -27.21
CA PRO A 216 27.59 26.35 -26.00
C PRO A 216 26.10 25.96 -26.04
N ILE A 217 25.43 26.19 -27.17
CA ILE A 217 24.01 25.88 -27.35
C ILE A 217 23.74 24.39 -27.17
N ILE A 218 24.56 23.55 -27.80
CA ILE A 218 24.40 22.10 -27.73
C ILE A 218 24.75 21.58 -26.34
N SER A 219 25.77 22.13 -25.69
CA SER A 219 26.18 21.75 -24.34
C SER A 219 25.04 21.96 -23.34
N ASP A 220 24.45 23.15 -23.33
CA ASP A 220 23.32 23.46 -22.43
C ASP A 220 22.11 22.55 -22.68
N VAL A 221 21.76 22.32 -23.95
CA VAL A 221 20.60 21.50 -24.32
C VAL A 221 20.82 20.01 -23.97
N ILE A 222 21.99 19.45 -24.29
CA ILE A 222 22.29 18.04 -24.01
C ILE A 222 22.38 17.82 -22.50
N THR A 223 23.04 18.73 -21.79
CA THR A 223 23.13 18.67 -20.32
C THR A 223 21.73 18.65 -19.72
N THR A 224 20.84 19.56 -20.11
CA THR A 224 19.44 19.58 -19.67
C THR A 224 18.71 18.25 -19.92
N LYS A 225 19.02 17.55 -21.01
CA LYS A 225 18.34 16.29 -21.36
C LYS A 225 18.90 15.07 -20.63
N LEU A 226 20.20 15.05 -20.34
CA LEU A 226 20.90 13.89 -19.80
C LEU A 226 21.23 14.02 -18.32
N TRP A 227 21.11 15.20 -17.72
CA TRP A 227 21.56 15.49 -16.35
C TRP A 227 21.09 14.46 -15.31
N MET A 228 19.83 14.04 -15.37
CA MET A 228 19.24 13.10 -14.41
C MET A 228 19.57 11.64 -14.68
N CYS A 229 20.22 11.34 -15.81
CA CYS A 229 20.59 10.00 -16.21
C CYS A 229 22.09 9.72 -16.05
N LEU A 230 22.87 10.69 -15.58
CA LEU A 230 24.32 10.57 -15.50
C LEU A 230 24.78 10.51 -14.04
N GLU A 231 25.61 9.52 -13.74
CA GLU A 231 26.39 9.46 -12.50
C GLU A 231 27.69 10.25 -12.69
N GLU A 232 27.90 11.28 -11.87
CA GLU A 232 29.11 12.12 -11.84
C GLU A 232 29.56 12.71 -13.20
N PRO A 233 28.67 13.35 -13.99
CA PRO A 233 28.97 13.77 -15.37
C PRO A 233 29.98 14.92 -15.51
N GLU A 234 30.12 15.75 -14.47
CA GLU A 234 30.77 17.06 -14.52
C GLU A 234 32.26 17.01 -14.89
N GLN A 235 32.90 15.85 -14.72
CA GLN A 235 34.33 15.67 -14.93
C GLN A 235 34.67 14.78 -16.14
N ARG A 236 33.70 14.02 -16.66
CA ARG A 236 33.95 12.95 -17.65
C ARG A 236 33.75 13.38 -19.10
N TYR A 237 32.81 14.29 -19.36
CA TYR A 237 32.44 14.64 -20.74
C TYR A 237 32.46 16.15 -21.00
N SER A 238 33.05 16.55 -22.13
CA SER A 238 33.19 17.94 -22.56
C SER A 238 31.88 18.62 -22.94
N PHE A 239 30.85 17.84 -23.31
CA PHE A 239 29.53 18.38 -23.64
C PHE A 239 28.74 18.85 -22.42
N ILE A 240 29.18 18.55 -21.19
CA ILE A 240 28.48 18.92 -19.96
C ILE A 240 28.66 20.40 -19.64
N SER A 241 27.54 21.13 -19.56
CA SER A 241 27.50 22.54 -19.24
C SER A 241 27.58 22.74 -17.74
N LYS A 242 28.69 23.31 -17.29
CA LYS A 242 28.89 23.70 -15.89
C LYS A 242 27.84 24.71 -15.41
N GLU A 243 27.41 25.62 -16.27
CA GLU A 243 26.43 26.64 -15.92
C GLU A 243 25.04 26.03 -15.67
N VAL A 244 24.63 25.06 -16.50
CA VAL A 244 23.37 24.32 -16.32
C VAL A 244 23.42 23.43 -15.07
N ALA A 245 24.55 22.76 -14.83
CA ALA A 245 24.79 21.97 -13.63
C ALA A 245 24.68 22.83 -12.35
N GLU A 246 25.34 23.99 -12.33
CA GLU A 246 25.25 24.93 -11.22
C GLU A 246 23.84 25.48 -11.02
N GLU A 247 23.09 25.74 -12.10
CA GLU A 247 21.70 26.20 -12.01
C GLU A 247 20.80 25.14 -11.38
N TRP A 248 20.97 23.86 -11.74
CA TRP A 248 20.31 22.75 -11.06
C TRP A 248 20.67 22.71 -9.56
N ASN A 249 21.96 22.78 -9.23
CA ASN A 249 22.42 22.72 -7.85
C ASN A 249 21.88 23.89 -7.00
N LYS A 250 21.63 25.06 -7.61
CA LYS A 250 21.09 26.26 -6.93
C LYS A 250 19.57 26.28 -6.83
N LYS A 251 18.85 25.88 -7.89
CA LYS A 251 17.39 26.07 -8.01
C LYS A 251 16.58 24.78 -7.93
N GLY A 252 17.22 23.61 -8.08
CA GLY A 252 16.55 22.31 -8.19
C GLY A 252 15.75 22.15 -9.49
N THR A 253 16.00 22.98 -10.50
CA THR A 253 15.28 22.95 -11.79
C THR A 253 16.23 23.22 -12.94
N LEU A 254 16.11 22.44 -14.02
CA LEU A 254 16.87 22.65 -15.25
C LEU A 254 16.20 23.72 -16.15
N PRO A 255 16.99 24.50 -16.91
CA PRO A 255 16.46 25.53 -17.81
C PRO A 255 15.62 24.91 -18.94
N THR A 256 14.55 25.58 -19.33
CA THR A 256 13.72 25.13 -20.46
C THR A 256 14.36 25.50 -21.79
N GLN A 257 13.90 24.87 -22.89
CA GLN A 257 14.34 25.26 -24.24
C GLN A 257 14.05 26.74 -24.55
N ARG A 258 12.99 27.31 -23.97
CA ARG A 258 12.67 28.74 -24.08
C ARG A 258 13.67 29.62 -23.35
N ASP A 259 14.12 29.20 -22.17
CA ASP A 259 15.16 29.91 -21.40
C ASP A 259 16.49 29.89 -22.14
N LEU A 260 16.86 28.74 -22.71
CA LEU A 260 18.06 28.60 -23.54
C LEU A 260 17.97 29.43 -24.82
N ALA A 261 16.80 29.46 -25.48
CA ALA A 261 16.58 30.30 -26.67
C ALA A 261 16.80 31.79 -26.34
N LYS A 262 16.24 32.25 -25.20
CA LYS A 262 16.44 33.60 -24.69
C LYS A 262 17.91 33.90 -24.37
N LYS A 263 18.61 32.96 -23.69
CA LYS A 263 20.05 33.07 -23.35
C LYS A 263 20.92 33.33 -24.58
N TYR A 264 20.62 32.65 -25.69
CA TYR A 264 21.41 32.77 -26.93
C TYR A 264 20.87 33.80 -27.93
N GLY A 265 19.83 34.56 -27.57
CA GLY A 265 19.22 35.55 -28.47
C GLY A 265 18.63 34.92 -29.74
N ARG A 266 18.03 33.72 -29.61
CA ARG A 266 17.44 32.96 -30.73
C ARG A 266 16.00 32.60 -30.45
N ASP A 267 15.28 32.22 -31.50
CA ASP A 267 13.99 31.56 -31.37
C ASP A 267 14.14 30.05 -31.08
N GLU A 268 13.13 29.46 -30.44
CA GLU A 268 13.13 28.03 -30.07
C GLU A 268 13.26 27.09 -31.27
N ALA A 269 12.76 27.49 -32.45
CA ALA A 269 12.87 26.69 -33.67
C ALA A 269 14.31 26.70 -34.22
N SER A 270 15.07 27.78 -34.03
CA SER A 270 16.51 27.82 -34.33
C SER A 270 17.30 26.90 -33.40
N ILE A 271 16.95 26.83 -32.10
CA ILE A 271 17.57 25.87 -31.17
C ILE A 271 17.25 24.45 -31.63
N SER A 272 15.98 24.15 -31.91
CA SER A 272 15.53 22.83 -32.40
C SER A 272 16.28 22.38 -33.66
N ARG A 273 16.48 23.28 -34.63
CA ARG A 273 17.24 22.99 -35.87
C ARG A 273 18.71 22.70 -35.58
N THR A 274 19.32 23.42 -34.64
CA THR A 274 20.72 23.20 -34.23
C THR A 274 20.88 21.82 -33.59
N VAL A 275 19.97 21.47 -32.68
CA VAL A 275 19.92 20.14 -32.04
C VAL A 275 19.67 19.03 -33.05
N LYS A 276 18.74 19.23 -34.00
CA LYS A 276 18.46 18.26 -35.07
C LYS A 276 19.71 17.99 -35.91
N THR A 277 20.48 19.02 -36.24
CA THR A 277 21.73 18.87 -36.99
C THR A 277 22.78 18.09 -36.20
N PHE A 278 22.89 18.34 -34.89
CA PHE A 278 23.76 17.57 -34.01
C PHE A 278 23.34 16.09 -33.96
N LEU A 279 22.05 15.81 -33.74
CA LEU A 279 21.53 14.44 -33.70
C LEU A 279 21.74 13.69 -35.02
N GLN A 280 21.66 14.37 -36.16
CA GLN A 280 21.98 13.78 -37.45
C GLN A 280 23.46 13.39 -37.58
N LYS A 281 24.38 14.21 -37.05
CA LYS A 281 25.81 13.85 -37.00
C LYS A 281 26.06 12.68 -36.06
N LEU A 282 25.43 12.70 -34.89
CA LEU A 282 25.52 11.61 -33.92
C LEU A 282 25.00 10.29 -34.50
N LYS A 283 23.87 10.33 -35.22
CA LYS A 283 23.33 9.14 -35.88
C LYS A 283 24.33 8.54 -36.88
N LYS A 284 24.99 9.37 -37.69
CA LYS A 284 26.03 8.91 -38.62
C LYS A 284 27.23 8.29 -37.90
N GLU A 285 27.66 8.89 -36.78
CA GLU A 285 28.75 8.34 -35.95
C GLU A 285 28.38 6.98 -35.36
N MET A 286 27.13 6.81 -34.93
CA MET A 286 26.65 5.52 -34.41
C MET A 286 26.52 4.45 -35.50
N GLU A 287 26.24 4.83 -36.75
CA GLU A 287 26.11 3.91 -37.89
C GLU A 287 27.46 3.46 -38.48
N GLN A 288 28.57 4.15 -38.21
CA GLN A 288 29.91 3.81 -38.73
C GLN A 288 30.56 2.60 -38.04
N GLU A 289 29.99 2.09 -36.95
CA GLU A 289 30.48 0.92 -36.19
C GLU A 289 29.56 -0.31 -36.29
N ARG A 290 28.55 -0.27 -37.18
CA ARG A 290 27.74 -1.46 -37.54
C ARG A 290 28.27 -2.10 -38.81
#